data_AF-A0A9P7DJ14-F1
#
_entry.id   AF-A0A9P7DJ14-F1
#
_cell.length_a   1.000
_cell.length_b   1.000
_cell.length_c   1.000
_cell.angle_alpha   90.00
_cell.angle_beta   90.00
_cell.angle_gamma   90.00
#
_symmetry.space_group_name_H-M   'P 1'
#
loop_
_entity.id
_entity.type
_entity.pdbx_description
1 polymer ?
#
loop_
_entity_poly.entity_id
_entity_poly.type
_entity_poly.pdbx_seq_one_letter_code
_entity_poly.pdbx_strand_id
1 'polypeptide(L)'
;MQILCITCDNVSNNDVMVQELSEKIPAFRGATTHTHCFLHTVNLVAKSLIQEFDIKKHDADQVLAKADNVDDEESEDEEEVDDSNTADAELKDNDEGWVNEVELLEPDEWKVLEREIQPMKLALVKVGKKKPAYLNTQYLCF
;
A
#
# COMPACT_ATOMS: atom_id res chain seq x y z
N MET A 1 38.89 -7.92 8.96
CA MET A 1 37.42 -8.06 8.98
C MET A 1 36.94 -8.00 7.54
N GLN A 2 36.06 -8.91 7.12
CA GLN A 2 35.57 -8.98 5.74
C GLN A 2 34.05 -8.88 5.75
N ILE A 3 33.51 -7.89 5.03
CA ILE A 3 32.07 -7.70 4.87
C ILE A 3 31.66 -8.48 3.62
N LEU A 4 30.78 -9.46 3.79
CA LEU A 4 30.35 -10.36 2.71
C LEU A 4 29.09 -9.87 2.00
N CYS A 5 28.15 -9.26 2.73
CA CYS A 5 26.98 -8.61 2.16
C CYS A 5 26.47 -7.50 3.09
N ILE A 6 25.65 -6.61 2.53
CA ILE A 6 24.91 -5.59 3.25
C ILE A 6 23.46 -5.59 2.76
N THR A 7 22.52 -5.47 3.70
CA THR A 7 21.07 -5.39 3.43
C THR A 7 20.56 -4.02 3.84
N CYS A 8 20.02 -3.25 2.90
CA CYS A 8 19.43 -1.93 3.16
C CYS A 8 18.09 -1.76 2.44
N ASP A 9 17.29 -0.78 2.82
CA ASP A 9 16.05 -0.39 2.13
C ASP A 9 16.30 0.03 0.67
N ASN A 10 15.25 0.08 -0.15
CA ASN A 10 15.31 0.32 -1.59
C ASN A 10 15.38 1.83 -1.89
N VAL A 11 16.42 2.47 -1.38
CA VAL A 11 16.59 3.92 -1.35
C VAL A 11 17.92 4.26 -1.99
N SER A 12 17.95 5.26 -2.89
CA SER A 12 19.14 5.57 -3.68
C SER A 12 20.32 6.04 -2.83
N ASN A 13 20.04 6.62 -1.65
CA ASN A 13 21.08 6.95 -0.68
C ASN A 13 21.89 5.71 -0.24
N ASN A 14 21.26 4.53 -0.21
CA ASN A 14 21.97 3.29 0.12
C ASN A 14 22.88 2.84 -1.00
N ASP A 15 22.53 3.11 -2.26
CA ASP A 15 23.41 2.83 -3.38
C ASP A 15 24.68 3.70 -3.34
N VAL A 16 24.51 4.99 -3.03
CA VAL A 16 25.64 5.92 -2.83
C VAL A 16 26.51 5.47 -1.66
N MET A 17 25.89 5.07 -0.55
CA MET A 17 26.59 4.56 0.63
C MET A 17 27.38 3.28 0.31
N VAL A 18 26.81 2.35 -0.46
CA VAL A 18 27.48 1.12 -0.90
C VAL A 18 28.67 1.43 -1.83
N GLN A 19 28.52 2.41 -2.71
CA GLN A 19 29.61 2.88 -3.57
C GLN A 19 30.77 3.43 -2.74
N GLU A 20 30.49 4.36 -1.83
CA GLU A 20 31.49 4.95 -0.91
C GLU A 20 32.17 3.88 -0.04
N LEU A 21 31.42 2.88 0.44
CA LEU A 21 31.99 1.77 1.20
C LEU A 21 32.94 0.92 0.35
N SER A 22 32.65 0.73 -0.93
CA SER A 22 33.52 -0.04 -1.84
C SER A 22 34.85 0.65 -2.11
N GLU A 23 34.87 1.99 -2.09
CA GLU A 23 36.08 2.78 -2.24
C GLU A 23 36.93 2.76 -0.96
N LYS A 24 36.29 2.80 0.21
CA LYS A 24 36.99 2.84 1.51
C LYS A 24 37.42 1.46 2.01
N ILE A 25 36.75 0.39 1.59
CA ILE A 25 37.01 -0.98 2.07
C ILE A 25 37.33 -1.89 0.87
N PRO A 26 38.62 -2.10 0.55
CA PRO A 26 39.03 -2.90 -0.62
C PRO A 26 38.53 -4.35 -0.62
N ALA A 27 38.17 -4.90 0.54
CA ALA A 27 37.63 -6.25 0.68
C ALA A 27 36.11 -6.34 0.47
N PHE A 28 35.42 -5.21 0.42
CA PHE A 28 33.98 -5.14 0.15
C PHE A 28 33.75 -5.09 -1.36
N ARG A 29 32.85 -5.93 -1.88
CA ARG A 29 32.66 -6.11 -3.33
C ARG A 29 31.62 -5.13 -3.90
N GLY A 30 31.32 -4.07 -3.16
CA GLY A 30 30.38 -3.00 -3.54
C GLY A 30 28.99 -3.53 -3.86
N ALA A 31 28.41 -3.02 -4.95
CA ALA A 31 27.05 -3.32 -5.38
C ALA A 31 26.76 -4.82 -5.58
N THR A 32 27.76 -5.63 -5.95
CA THR A 32 27.56 -7.09 -6.12
C THR A 32 27.21 -7.82 -4.81
N THR A 33 27.43 -7.17 -3.68
CA THR A 33 27.17 -7.67 -2.33
C THR A 33 26.11 -6.85 -1.59
N HIS A 34 25.47 -5.90 -2.28
CA HIS A 34 24.32 -5.16 -1.79
C HIS A 34 23.04 -5.93 -2.13
N THR A 35 22.18 -6.07 -1.12
CA THR A 35 20.86 -6.69 -1.26
C THR A 35 19.82 -5.76 -0.67
N HIS A 36 18.65 -5.68 -1.28
CA HIS A 36 17.57 -4.86 -0.74
C HIS A 36 16.82 -5.60 0.38
N CYS A 37 16.27 -4.84 1.31
CA CYS A 37 15.45 -5.36 2.40
C CYS A 37 14.17 -5.97 1.83
N PHE A 38 14.04 -7.29 1.94
CA PHE A 38 12.89 -8.04 1.44
C PHE A 38 11.56 -7.49 1.94
N LEU A 39 11.49 -7.12 3.23
CA LEU A 39 10.27 -6.55 3.81
C LEU A 39 9.87 -5.24 3.12
N HIS A 40 10.84 -4.36 2.87
CA HIS A 40 10.58 -3.10 2.20
C HIS A 40 10.17 -3.31 0.74
N THR A 41 10.83 -4.22 0.00
CA THR A 41 10.40 -4.59 -1.35
C THR A 41 8.97 -5.12 -1.39
N VAL A 42 8.59 -5.99 -0.44
CA VAL A 42 7.20 -6.49 -0.34
C VAL A 42 6.22 -5.37 -0.02
N ASN A 43 6.60 -4.42 0.84
CA ASN A 43 5.77 -3.26 1.15
C ASN A 43 5.50 -2.40 -0.10
N LEU A 44 6.54 -2.12 -0.89
CA LEU A 44 6.40 -1.36 -2.14
C LEU A 44 5.49 -2.08 -3.15
N VAL A 45 5.64 -3.41 -3.29
CA VAL A 45 4.75 -4.21 -4.15
C VAL A 45 3.31 -4.18 -3.66
N ALA A 46 3.09 -4.33 -2.35
CA ALA A 46 1.75 -4.26 -1.77
C ALA A 46 1.10 -2.90 -1.99
N LYS A 47 1.83 -1.80 -1.75
CA LYS A 47 1.36 -0.43 -2.00
C LYS A 47 0.94 -0.23 -3.45
N SER A 48 1.77 -0.67 -4.40
CA SER A 48 1.48 -0.58 -5.83
C SER A 48 0.19 -1.33 -6.20
N LEU A 49 0.02 -2.58 -5.73
CA LEU A 49 -1.16 -3.38 -6.03
C LEU A 49 -2.45 -2.85 -5.37
N ILE A 50 -2.37 -2.35 -4.15
CA ILE A 50 -3.55 -1.86 -3.43
C ILE A 50 -4.05 -0.54 -4.05
N GLN A 51 -3.13 0.32 -4.51
CA GLN A 51 -3.46 1.64 -5.05
C GLN A 51 -4.34 1.58 -6.31
N GLU A 52 -4.24 0.52 -7.12
CA GLU A 52 -5.11 0.33 -8.28
C GLU A 52 -6.60 0.31 -7.90
N PHE A 53 -6.90 -0.24 -6.71
CA PHE A 53 -8.25 -0.39 -6.20
C PHE A 53 -8.64 0.69 -5.20
N ASP A 54 -7.72 1.57 -4.84
CA ASP A 54 -8.00 2.61 -3.87
C ASP A 54 -9.02 3.61 -4.43
N ILE A 55 -9.99 3.97 -3.60
CA ILE A 55 -11.06 4.88 -3.97
C ILE A 55 -10.77 6.19 -3.27
N LYS A 56 -10.47 7.24 -4.04
CA LYS A 56 -10.30 8.58 -3.48
C LYS A 56 -11.56 8.94 -2.70
N LYS A 57 -11.40 9.49 -1.48
CA LYS A 57 -12.51 9.76 -0.54
C LYS A 57 -13.70 10.52 -1.16
N HIS A 58 -13.45 11.42 -2.11
CA HIS A 58 -14.50 12.16 -2.83
C HIS A 58 -15.37 11.26 -3.75
N ASP A 59 -14.81 10.17 -4.25
CA ASP A 59 -15.49 9.26 -5.17
C ASP A 59 -16.12 8.06 -4.44
N ALA A 60 -15.75 7.84 -3.17
CA ALA A 60 -16.32 6.81 -2.32
C ALA A 60 -17.84 6.99 -2.17
N ASP A 61 -18.32 8.20 -1.88
CA ASP A 61 -19.75 8.51 -1.75
C ASP A 61 -20.53 8.25 -3.05
N GLN A 62 -19.91 8.52 -4.21
CA GLN A 62 -20.54 8.26 -5.51
C GLN A 62 -20.56 6.75 -5.85
N VAL A 63 -19.51 6.01 -5.48
CA VAL A 63 -19.43 4.56 -5.66
C VAL A 63 -20.40 3.86 -4.71
N LEU A 64 -20.54 4.34 -3.48
CA LEU A 64 -21.53 3.90 -2.49
C LEU A 64 -22.97 4.03 -3.00
N ALA A 65 -23.32 5.21 -3.55
CA ALA A 65 -24.64 5.41 -4.15
C ALA A 65 -24.94 4.45 -5.31
N LYS A 66 -23.92 3.97 -6.03
CA LYS A 66 -24.07 2.94 -7.08
C LYS A 66 -24.13 1.52 -6.50
N ALA A 67 -23.51 1.28 -5.34
CA ALA A 67 -23.46 -0.02 -4.66
C ALA A 67 -24.82 -0.43 -4.08
N ASP A 68 -25.59 0.55 -3.61
CA ASP A 68 -26.89 0.36 -2.96
C ASP A 68 -28.05 0.16 -3.95
N ASN A 69 -27.81 0.32 -5.26
CA ASN A 69 -28.81 0.10 -6.32
C ASN A 69 -28.85 -1.34 -6.87
N VAL A 70 -28.17 -2.30 -6.23
CA VAL A 70 -28.18 -3.72 -6.59
C VAL A 70 -28.61 -4.53 -5.36
N ASP A 71 -29.93 -4.55 -5.13
CA ASP A 71 -30.81 -5.35 -4.23
C ASP A 71 -30.30 -5.61 -2.78
N ASP A 72 -31.05 -5.42 -1.69
CA ASP A 72 -32.50 -5.52 -1.41
C ASP A 72 -32.75 -4.85 -0.02
N GLU A 73 -34.01 -4.55 0.29
CA GLU A 73 -34.45 -3.79 1.47
C GLU A 73 -33.99 -4.31 2.85
N GLU A 74 -33.30 -3.47 3.64
CA GLU A 74 -33.61 -3.23 5.08
C GLU A 74 -32.76 -2.05 5.59
N SER A 75 -33.45 -0.97 5.96
CA SER A 75 -32.89 0.19 6.64
C SER A 75 -32.58 -0.10 8.10
N GLU A 76 -31.41 0.25 8.61
CA GLU A 76 -31.22 0.67 10.01
C GLU A 76 -29.91 1.48 10.14
N ASP A 77 -30.09 2.80 10.30
CA ASP A 77 -29.20 3.88 10.75
C ASP A 77 -27.66 3.62 10.81
N GLU A 78 -26.93 4.21 9.85
CA GLU A 78 -25.46 4.33 9.91
C GLU A 78 -25.07 5.56 10.76
N GLU A 79 -24.59 5.35 12.00
CA GLU A 79 -23.82 6.36 12.73
C GLU A 79 -22.52 6.66 11.97
N GLU A 80 -22.24 7.94 11.71
CA GLU A 80 -20.95 8.38 11.17
C GLU A 80 -19.83 8.05 12.17
N VAL A 81 -19.09 6.97 11.89
CA VAL A 81 -17.85 6.66 12.61
C VAL A 81 -16.71 7.32 11.86
N ASP A 82 -16.33 8.51 12.34
CA ASP A 82 -15.03 9.14 12.06
C ASP A 82 -13.91 8.23 12.57
N ASP A 83 -13.46 7.30 11.73
CA ASP A 83 -12.27 6.48 11.98
C ASP A 83 -11.00 7.24 11.58
N SER A 84 -10.85 8.44 12.15
CA SER A 84 -9.57 9.14 12.22
C SER A 84 -8.81 8.68 13.47
N ASN A 85 -8.63 7.38 13.67
CA ASN A 85 -7.70 6.89 14.68
C ASN A 85 -7.14 5.49 14.38
N THR A 86 -6.64 5.30 13.15
CA THR A 86 -5.44 4.46 13.03
C THR A 86 -4.26 5.38 13.32
N ALA A 87 -3.81 5.37 14.57
CA ALA A 87 -2.50 5.90 14.94
C ALA A 87 -1.43 4.99 14.32
N ASP A 88 -1.35 5.01 12.99
CA ASP A 88 -0.15 4.58 12.29
C ASP A 88 0.87 5.67 12.60
N ALA A 89 1.81 5.36 13.48
CA ALA A 89 3.02 6.15 13.54
C ALA A 89 3.63 6.02 12.14
N GLU A 90 3.32 6.97 11.25
CA GLU A 90 3.83 7.04 9.90
C GLU A 90 5.36 7.10 10.01
N LEU A 91 5.98 5.92 10.07
CA LEU A 91 7.29 5.74 9.51
C LEU A 91 7.07 6.13 8.05
N LYS A 92 7.45 7.37 7.72
CA LYS A 92 7.51 7.84 6.34
C LYS A 92 8.49 6.92 5.63
N ASP A 93 7.99 5.78 5.20
CA ASP A 93 8.72 4.81 4.43
C ASP A 93 9.10 5.55 3.15
N ASN A 94 10.38 5.52 2.82
CA ASN A 94 10.85 6.23 1.64
C ASN A 94 10.30 5.49 0.42
N ASP A 95 9.30 6.06 -0.25
CA ASP A 95 8.67 5.48 -1.44
C ASP A 95 9.57 5.61 -2.70
N GLU A 96 10.88 5.65 -2.51
CA GLU A 96 11.83 5.78 -3.61
C GLU A 96 11.86 4.48 -4.43
N GLY A 97 11.69 4.63 -5.74
CA GLY A 97 11.51 3.48 -6.64
C GLY A 97 10.09 2.92 -6.67
N TRP A 98 9.16 3.46 -5.90
CA TRP A 98 7.73 3.20 -6.08
C TRP A 98 7.18 4.04 -7.24
N VAL A 99 6.37 3.40 -8.09
CA VAL A 99 5.72 4.03 -9.25
C VAL A 99 4.24 3.71 -9.20
N ASN A 100 3.39 4.73 -9.22
CA ASN A 100 1.96 4.56 -9.40
C ASN A 100 1.65 4.39 -10.90
N GLU A 101 1.49 3.15 -11.36
CA GLU A 101 1.21 2.85 -12.77
C GLU A 101 -0.11 3.47 -13.24
N VAL A 102 -1.12 3.60 -12.37
CA VAL A 102 -2.41 4.21 -12.70
C VAL A 102 -2.29 5.69 -13.04
N GLU A 103 -1.36 6.41 -12.40
CA GLU A 103 -1.08 7.81 -12.71
C GLU A 103 -0.37 7.99 -14.05
N LEU A 104 0.28 6.95 -14.56
CA LEU A 104 0.99 6.96 -15.83
C LEU A 104 0.12 6.54 -17.02
N LEU A 105 -1.10 6.05 -16.77
CA LEU A 105 -2.02 5.64 -17.83
C LEU A 105 -2.55 6.85 -18.60
N GLU A 106 -2.71 6.66 -19.91
CA GLU A 106 -3.43 7.63 -20.73
C GLU A 106 -4.90 7.70 -20.30
N PRO A 107 -5.58 8.86 -20.46
CA PRO A 107 -6.95 9.04 -19.98
C PRO A 107 -7.96 8.02 -20.52
N ASP A 108 -7.72 7.46 -21.71
CA ASP A 108 -8.58 6.45 -22.30
C ASP A 108 -8.29 5.04 -21.76
N GLU A 109 -7.04 4.73 -21.45
CA GLU A 109 -6.64 3.48 -20.80
C GLU A 109 -7.16 3.44 -19.36
N TRP A 110 -7.05 4.57 -18.66
CA TRP A 110 -7.60 4.75 -17.31
C TRP A 110 -9.11 4.49 -17.28
N LYS A 111 -9.89 4.97 -18.25
CA LYS A 111 -11.35 4.72 -18.33
C LYS A 111 -11.67 3.23 -18.53
N VAL A 112 -10.85 2.52 -19.30
CA VAL A 112 -11.00 1.08 -19.51
C VAL A 112 -10.71 0.35 -18.20
N LEU A 113 -9.58 0.65 -17.57
CA LEU A 113 -9.20 0.08 -16.28
C LEU A 113 -10.29 0.33 -15.23
N GLU A 114 -10.74 1.58 -15.07
CA GLU A 114 -11.77 1.96 -14.10
C GLU A 114 -13.06 1.16 -14.32
N ARG A 115 -13.47 0.96 -15.57
CA ARG A 115 -14.65 0.14 -15.90
C ARG A 115 -14.48 -1.32 -15.47
N GLU A 116 -13.31 -1.89 -15.68
CA GLU A 116 -13.03 -3.29 -15.37
C GLU A 116 -12.88 -3.56 -13.87
N ILE A 117 -12.31 -2.61 -13.12
CA ILE A 117 -12.09 -2.76 -11.68
C ILE A 117 -13.26 -2.27 -10.82
N GLN A 118 -14.21 -1.51 -11.39
CA GLN A 118 -15.36 -0.97 -10.66
C GLN A 118 -16.15 -2.02 -9.86
N PRO A 119 -16.40 -3.25 -10.37
CA PRO A 119 -17.04 -4.30 -9.58
C PRO A 119 -16.22 -4.70 -8.34
N MET A 120 -14.89 -4.75 -8.45
CA MET A 120 -14.00 -5.07 -7.32
C MET A 120 -13.96 -3.92 -6.31
N LYS A 121 -13.87 -2.67 -6.78
CA LYS A 121 -13.96 -1.47 -5.92
C LYS A 121 -15.26 -1.47 -5.10
N LEU A 122 -16.39 -1.73 -5.73
CA LEU A 122 -17.69 -1.87 -5.04
C LEU A 122 -17.68 -3.01 -4.01
N ALA A 123 -17.14 -4.17 -4.37
CA ALA A 123 -17.07 -5.31 -3.46
C ALA A 123 -16.20 -5.02 -2.23
N LEU A 124 -15.05 -4.35 -2.41
CA LEU A 124 -14.16 -3.96 -1.33
C LEU A 124 -14.83 -2.99 -0.36
N VAL A 125 -15.57 -2.00 -0.87
CA VAL A 125 -16.35 -1.07 -0.05
C VAL A 125 -17.43 -1.82 0.76
N LYS A 126 -18.17 -2.75 0.12
CA LYS A 126 -19.18 -3.57 0.80
C LYS A 126 -18.58 -4.46 1.89
N VAL A 127 -17.36 -4.98 1.69
CA VAL A 127 -16.64 -5.76 2.72
C VAL A 127 -16.16 -4.85 3.85
N GLY A 128 -15.65 -3.65 3.54
CA GLY A 128 -15.22 -2.67 4.54
C GLY A 128 -16.36 -2.20 5.47
N LYS A 129 -17.58 -2.05 4.94
CA LYS A 129 -18.78 -1.74 5.75
C LYS A 129 -19.12 -2.83 6.77
N LYS A 130 -18.81 -4.10 6.48
CA LYS A 130 -19.06 -5.19 7.41
C LYS A 130 -17.98 -5.18 8.48
N LYS A 131 -18.28 -4.58 9.64
CA LYS A 131 -17.45 -4.73 10.84
C LYS A 131 -17.21 -6.23 11.07
N PRO A 132 -15.96 -6.70 11.15
CA PRO A 132 -15.71 -8.08 11.51
C PRO A 132 -16.27 -8.30 12.92
N ALA A 133 -17.18 -9.27 13.06
CA ALA A 133 -17.86 -9.60 14.32
C ALA A 133 -16.91 -10.09 15.44
N TYR A 134 -15.60 -10.09 15.22
CA TYR A 134 -14.57 -10.64 16.10
C TYR A 134 -13.69 -9.59 16.80
N LEU A 135 -13.91 -8.28 16.60
CA LEU A 135 -13.15 -7.23 17.30
C LEU A 135 -13.69 -6.92 18.71
N ASN A 136 -14.29 -7.90 19.37
CA ASN A 136 -14.74 -7.79 20.76
C ASN A 136 -14.08 -8.87 21.63
N THR A 137 -12.75 -8.86 21.65
CA THR A 137 -11.98 -9.48 22.73
C THR A 137 -10.91 -8.51 23.18
N GLN A 138 -11.23 -7.77 24.24
CA GLN A 138 -10.24 -7.52 25.29
C GLN A 138 -9.54 -8.84 25.61
N TYR A 139 -8.25 -8.77 25.92
CA TYR A 139 -7.32 -9.86 26.21
C TYR A 139 -6.59 -10.47 25.00
N LEU A 140 -5.35 -10.01 24.79
CA LEU A 140 -4.16 -10.87 24.73
C LEU A 140 -2.89 -10.00 24.81
N CYS A 141 -2.45 -9.73 26.04
CA CYS A 141 -1.02 -9.61 26.33
C CYS A 141 -0.39 -10.98 26.06
N PHE A 142 0.68 -11.02 25.25
CA PHE A 142 1.88 -11.82 25.52
C PHE A 142 3.07 -11.11 24.88
#